data_AF-A0A7X1WQ60-F1
#
_entry.id   AF-A0A7X1WQ60-F1
#
_cell.length_a   1.000
_cell.length_b   1.000
_cell.length_c   1.000
_cell.angle_alpha   90.00
_cell.angle_beta   90.00
_cell.angle_gamma   90.00
#
_symmetry.space_group_name_H-M   'P 1'
#
loop_
_entity.id
_entity.type
_entity.pdbx_description
1 polymer ?
#
loop_
_entity_poly.entity_id
_entity_poly.type
_entity_poly.pdbx_seq_one_letter_code
_entity_poly.pdbx_strand_id
1 'polypeptide(L)'
;REQRQSRLRTVGSAAEPDQPLPVAASTRYKALLCPCFDVSCHEVEALIEQGITDLEVIKRLTSCGMGPCQGQPCWDLLRALVSARSGIPLHTLPRPTLRPPRRALSVAQAAGLADVVEPLQ
;
A
#
# COMPACT_ATOMS: atom_id res chain seq x y z
N ARG A 1 10.51 13.49 -17.34
CA ARG A 1 9.36 14.40 -17.14
C ARG A 1 9.81 15.47 -16.16
N GLU A 2 10.13 16.67 -16.64
CA GLU A 2 10.38 17.82 -15.75
C GLU A 2 9.14 18.08 -14.89
N GLN A 3 9.30 17.99 -13.58
CA GLN A 3 8.23 18.32 -12.64
C GLN A 3 8.08 19.84 -12.63
N ARG A 4 7.16 20.35 -13.44
CA ARG A 4 6.75 21.75 -13.40
C ARG A 4 6.29 22.05 -11.97
N GLN A 5 6.91 23.03 -11.30
CA GLN A 5 6.53 23.41 -9.94
C GLN A 5 5.04 23.72 -9.90
N SER A 6 4.31 22.99 -9.07
CA SER A 6 2.87 23.13 -8.92
C SER A 6 2.55 24.53 -8.38
N ARG A 7 1.52 25.18 -8.93
CA ARG A 7 0.96 26.40 -8.35
C ARG A 7 0.12 26.13 -7.09
N LEU A 8 -0.08 24.86 -6.76
CA LEU A 8 -0.82 24.44 -5.57
C LEU A 8 0.11 24.45 -4.36
N ARG A 9 -0.34 25.09 -3.28
CA ARG A 9 0.31 25.09 -1.98
C ARG A 9 -0.47 24.18 -1.03
N THR A 10 0.22 23.25 -0.38
CA THR A 10 -0.36 22.45 0.69
C THR A 10 -0.57 23.32 1.93
N VAL A 11 -1.76 23.25 2.53
CA VAL A 11 -2.15 24.05 3.72
C VAL A 11 -2.82 23.16 4.76
N GLY A 12 -2.79 23.60 6.02
CA GLY A 12 -3.40 22.88 7.14
C GLY A 12 -2.75 21.53 7.40
N SER A 13 -3.54 20.58 7.92
CA SER A 13 -3.09 19.23 8.29
C SER A 13 -2.48 18.43 7.14
N ALA A 14 -2.79 18.77 5.89
CA ALA A 14 -2.18 18.12 4.72
C ALA A 14 -0.69 18.46 4.56
N ALA A 15 -0.21 19.55 5.18
CA ALA A 15 1.19 19.94 5.18
C ALA A 15 2.00 19.28 6.31
N GLU A 16 1.30 18.68 7.28
CA GLU A 16 1.93 17.95 8.38
C GLU A 16 2.48 16.61 7.88
N PRO A 17 3.57 16.11 8.48
CA PRO A 17 4.10 14.79 8.14
C PRO A 17 3.10 13.67 8.45
N ASP A 18 3.23 12.53 7.76
CA ASP A 18 2.46 11.32 8.05
C ASP A 18 2.59 10.97 9.55
N GLN A 19 1.47 10.77 10.25
CA GLN A 19 1.48 10.31 11.63
C GLN A 19 2.10 8.90 11.71
N PRO A 20 3.02 8.64 12.65
CA PRO A 20 3.57 7.31 12.83
C PRO A 20 2.48 6.33 13.24
N LEU A 21 2.37 5.22 12.52
CA LEU A 21 1.50 4.12 12.91
C LEU A 21 2.17 3.29 14.01
N PRO A 22 1.44 2.88 15.05
CA PRO A 22 2.00 2.06 16.10
C PRO A 22 2.34 0.67 15.54
N VAL A 23 3.63 0.30 15.62
CA VAL A 23 4.12 -1.04 15.29
C VAL A 23 4.51 -1.73 16.57
N ALA A 24 3.98 -2.93 16.82
CA ALA A 24 4.35 -3.71 17.99
C ALA A 24 5.85 -4.03 17.97
N ALA A 25 6.50 -4.03 19.13
CA ALA A 25 7.92 -4.37 19.25
C ALA A 25 8.22 -5.78 18.70
N SER A 26 7.29 -6.71 18.92
CA SER A 26 7.31 -8.04 18.31
C SER A 26 5.97 -8.32 17.63
N THR A 27 6.02 -8.91 16.44
CA THR A 27 4.83 -9.31 15.72
C THR A 27 4.50 -10.77 15.99
N ARG A 28 3.22 -11.09 16.22
CA ARG A 28 2.77 -12.49 16.29
C ARG A 28 2.78 -13.08 14.88
N TYR A 29 3.19 -14.34 14.73
CA TYR A 29 3.26 -15.03 13.43
C TYR A 29 1.97 -14.93 12.59
N LYS A 30 0.79 -14.94 13.25
CA LYS A 30 -0.53 -14.86 12.60
C LYS A 30 -1.02 -13.43 12.30
N ALA A 31 -0.28 -12.39 12.66
CA ALA A 31 -0.71 -11.02 12.40
C ALA A 31 -0.61 -10.74 10.90
N LEU A 32 -1.75 -10.56 10.26
CA LEU A 32 -1.83 -10.28 8.83
C LEU A 32 -1.58 -8.80 8.56
N LEU A 33 -0.61 -8.56 7.68
CA LEU A 33 -0.35 -7.25 7.10
C LEU A 33 -1.26 -6.99 5.91
N CYS A 34 -1.46 -7.99 5.04
CA CYS A 34 -2.39 -7.93 3.92
C CYS A 34 -3.41 -9.08 4.00
N PRO A 35 -4.60 -8.84 4.60
CA PRO A 35 -5.63 -9.87 4.71
C PRO A 35 -6.16 -10.39 3.37
N CYS A 36 -6.04 -9.62 2.29
CA CYS A 36 -6.53 -10.05 0.97
C CYS A 36 -5.70 -11.17 0.33
N PHE A 37 -4.44 -11.32 0.74
CA PHE A 37 -3.52 -12.33 0.21
C PHE A 37 -2.84 -13.14 1.32
N ASP A 38 -3.38 -13.07 2.54
CA ASP A 38 -2.83 -13.74 3.72
C ASP A 38 -1.35 -13.45 4.01
N VAL A 39 -0.85 -12.27 3.60
CA VAL A 39 0.54 -11.86 3.86
C VAL A 39 0.66 -11.49 5.33
N SER A 40 1.51 -12.23 6.04
CA SER A 40 1.80 -11.99 7.45
C SER A 40 2.90 -10.94 7.64
N CYS A 41 2.93 -10.28 8.80
CA CYS A 41 4.06 -9.41 9.15
C CYS A 41 5.38 -10.21 9.25
N HIS A 42 5.32 -11.48 9.69
CA HIS A 42 6.50 -12.34 9.81
C HIS A 42 7.14 -12.60 8.43
N GLU A 43 6.33 -12.83 7.40
CA GLU A 43 6.81 -12.98 6.02
C GLU A 43 7.55 -11.73 5.53
N VAL A 44 7.03 -10.55 5.84
CA VAL A 44 7.71 -9.29 5.51
C VAL A 44 8.97 -9.09 6.34
N GLU A 45 8.94 -9.41 7.64
CA GLU A 45 10.11 -9.36 8.52
C GLU A 45 11.24 -10.28 8.00
N ALA A 46 10.92 -11.48 7.52
CA ALA A 46 11.89 -12.40 6.91
C ALA A 46 12.55 -11.83 5.64
N LEU A 47 11.81 -11.05 4.83
CA LEU A 47 12.38 -10.35 3.68
C LEU A 47 13.31 -9.21 4.11
N ILE A 48 12.96 -8.49 5.18
CA ILE A 48 13.79 -7.42 5.74
C ILE A 48 15.11 -8.01 6.29
N GLU A 49 15.07 -9.16 6.95
CA GLU A 49 16.26 -9.89 7.41
C GLU A 49 17.18 -10.30 6.25
N GLN A 50 16.62 -10.52 5.05
CA GLN A 50 17.38 -10.76 3.82
C GLN A 50 17.91 -9.47 3.16
N GLY A 51 17.69 -8.31 3.79
CA GLY A 51 18.09 -6.99 3.29
C GLY A 51 17.11 -6.37 2.29
N ILE A 52 15.93 -6.95 2.08
CA ILE A 52 14.92 -6.43 1.16
C ILE A 52 14.03 -5.43 1.89
N THR A 53 14.25 -4.14 1.63
CA THR A 53 13.49 -3.04 2.24
C THR A 53 12.70 -2.20 1.22
N ASP A 54 12.89 -2.46 -0.08
CA ASP A 54 12.13 -1.80 -1.13
C ASP A 54 10.68 -2.34 -1.17
N LEU A 55 9.71 -1.44 -1.03
CA LEU A 55 8.30 -1.81 -0.92
C LEU A 55 7.73 -2.35 -2.23
N GLU A 56 8.25 -1.93 -3.37
CA GLU A 56 7.86 -2.44 -4.69
C GLU A 56 8.41 -3.86 -4.91
N VAL A 57 9.59 -4.18 -4.38
CA VAL A 57 10.13 -5.54 -4.35
C VAL A 57 9.31 -6.43 -3.40
N ILE A 58 9.06 -6.00 -2.17
CA ILE A 58 8.24 -6.77 -1.20
C ILE A 58 6.85 -7.06 -1.78
N LYS A 59 6.20 -6.07 -2.40
CA LYS A 59 4.92 -6.24 -3.11
C LYS A 59 4.98 -7.33 -4.19
N ARG A 60 6.04 -7.38 -5.00
CA ARG A 60 6.21 -8.38 -6.06
C ARG A 60 6.43 -9.79 -5.51
N LEU A 61 7.14 -9.90 -4.39
CA LEU A 61 7.44 -11.18 -3.75
C LEU A 61 6.25 -11.75 -2.98
N THR A 62 5.49 -10.91 -2.27
CA THR A 62 4.42 -11.33 -1.35
C THR A 62 3.01 -11.17 -1.92
N SER A 63 2.87 -10.45 -3.03
CA SER A 63 1.56 -9.98 -3.52
C SER A 63 0.81 -8.99 -2.61
N CYS A 64 1.45 -8.52 -1.53
CA CYS A 64 0.86 -7.53 -0.64
C CYS A 64 0.30 -6.34 -1.42
N GLY A 65 -0.97 -6.03 -1.16
CA GLY A 65 -1.70 -4.88 -1.70
C GLY A 65 -2.06 -4.95 -3.19
N MET A 66 -1.92 -6.10 -3.84
CA MET A 66 -2.45 -6.33 -5.19
C MET A 66 -3.92 -6.80 -5.20
N GLY A 67 -4.56 -6.87 -4.02
CA GLY A 67 -5.88 -7.46 -3.83
C GLY A 67 -7.01 -6.52 -4.30
N PRO A 68 -8.28 -6.89 -4.10
CA PRO A 68 -9.40 -6.02 -4.47
C PRO A 68 -9.38 -4.66 -3.76
N CYS A 69 -8.71 -4.57 -2.61
CA CYS A 69 -8.49 -3.32 -1.88
C CYS A 69 -7.41 -2.40 -2.49
N GLN A 70 -6.65 -2.88 -3.48
CA GLN A 70 -5.54 -2.15 -4.15
C GLN A 70 -4.52 -1.55 -3.15
N GLY A 71 -4.37 -2.25 -2.03
CA GLY A 71 -3.43 -1.97 -0.96
C GLY A 71 -3.74 -0.74 -0.10
N GLN A 72 -4.94 -0.18 -0.21
CA GLN A 72 -5.40 0.96 0.59
C GLN A 72 -5.07 0.85 2.09
N PRO A 73 -5.34 -0.27 2.80
CA PRO A 73 -4.96 -0.39 4.20
C PRO A 73 -3.49 -0.81 4.41
N CYS A 74 -2.92 -1.59 3.49
CA CYS A 74 -1.64 -2.26 3.75
C CYS A 74 -0.42 -1.45 3.32
N TRP A 75 -0.54 -0.42 2.46
CA TRP A 75 0.62 0.40 2.09
C TRP A 75 1.22 1.16 3.27
N ASP A 76 0.39 1.77 4.10
CA ASP A 76 0.90 2.50 5.26
C ASP A 76 1.35 1.54 6.37
N LEU A 77 0.68 0.39 6.54
CA LEU A 77 1.13 -0.68 7.44
C LEU A 77 2.48 -1.26 7.03
N LEU A 78 2.68 -1.52 5.73
CA LEU A 78 3.93 -2.01 5.18
C LEU A 78 5.06 -1.00 5.36
N ARG A 79 4.80 0.28 5.05
CA ARG A 79 5.76 1.36 5.30
C ARG A 79 6.15 1.45 6.77
N ALA A 80 5.18 1.40 7.67
CA ALA A 80 5.41 1.46 9.10
C ALA A 80 6.23 0.26 9.60
N LEU A 81 5.87 -0.96 9.18
CA LEU A 81 6.61 -2.18 9.54
C LEU A 81 8.05 -2.12 9.04
N VAL A 82 8.26 -1.81 7.76
CA VAL A 82 9.60 -1.71 7.19
C VAL A 82 10.42 -0.61 7.88
N SER A 83 9.84 0.57 8.10
CA SER A 83 10.50 1.66 8.82
C SER A 83 10.92 1.23 10.24
N ALA A 84 10.01 0.62 11.00
CA ALA A 84 10.25 0.19 12.36
C ALA A 84 11.31 -0.92 12.48
N ARG A 85 11.45 -1.80 11.47
CA ARG A 85 12.37 -2.93 11.50
C ARG A 85 13.74 -2.65 10.86
N SER A 86 13.78 -1.78 9.86
CA SER A 86 15.02 -1.41 9.16
C SER A 86 15.66 -0.12 9.66
N GLY A 87 14.95 0.67 10.46
CA GLY A 87 15.41 2.00 10.92
C GLY A 87 15.37 3.08 9.82
N ILE A 88 14.89 2.75 8.62
CA ILE A 88 14.74 3.71 7.52
C ILE A 88 13.61 4.69 7.87
N PRO A 89 13.83 6.02 7.75
CA PRO A 89 12.79 7.00 8.03
C PRO A 89 11.53 6.80 7.16
N LEU A 90 10.34 6.87 7.77
CA LEU A 90 9.07 6.61 7.09
C LEU A 90 8.86 7.48 5.83
N HIS A 91 9.32 8.73 5.86
CA HIS A 91 9.17 9.68 4.75
C HIS A 91 10.05 9.34 3.53
N THR A 92 11.08 8.51 3.70
CA THR A 92 11.95 8.06 2.58
C THR A 92 11.47 6.75 1.96
N LEU A 93 10.44 6.11 2.52
CA LEU A 93 9.84 4.89 1.98
C LEU A 93 8.62 5.27 1.12
N PRO A 94 8.75 5.37 -0.22
CA PRO A 94 7.63 5.73 -1.06
C PRO A 94 6.58 4.60 -1.09
N ARG A 95 5.30 4.97 -1.12
CA ARG A 95 4.22 4.01 -1.39
C ARG A 95 4.43 3.41 -2.79
N PRO A 96 4.06 2.13 -3.00
CA PRO A 96 3.90 1.57 -4.34
C PRO A 96 2.99 2.43 -5.21
N THR A 97 3.21 2.41 -6.52
CA THR A 97 2.47 3.27 -7.45
C THR A 97 0.98 2.95 -7.45
N LEU A 98 0.14 3.94 -7.14
CA LEU A 98 -1.31 3.83 -7.24
C LEU A 98 -1.76 4.01 -8.69
N ARG A 99 -2.62 3.11 -9.18
CA ARG A 99 -3.16 3.16 -10.55
C ARG A 99 -4.68 3.27 -10.50
N PRO A 100 -5.30 4.12 -11.35
CA PRO A 100 -6.74 4.11 -11.51
C PRO A 100 -7.19 2.81 -12.21
N PRO A 101 -8.40 2.31 -11.90
CA PRO A 101 -9.36 2.83 -10.92
C PRO A 101 -9.05 2.33 -9.49
N ARG A 102 -9.30 3.18 -8.48
CA ARG A 102 -8.98 2.85 -7.07
C ARG A 102 -9.85 1.73 -6.49
N ARG A 103 -11.07 1.59 -6.99
CA ARG A 103 -11.98 0.50 -6.65
C ARG A 103 -12.31 -0.27 -7.91
N ALA A 104 -12.61 -1.56 -7.75
CA ALA A 104 -13.12 -2.36 -8.83
C ALA A 104 -14.40 -1.75 -9.41
N LEU A 105 -14.55 -1.86 -10.71
CA LEU A 105 -15.76 -1.56 -11.47
C LEU A 105 -15.99 -2.71 -12.45
N SER A 106 -17.24 -2.96 -12.82
CA SER A 106 -17.56 -3.96 -13.83
C SER A 106 -17.11 -3.53 -15.21
N VAL A 107 -16.93 -4.48 -16.12
CA VAL A 107 -16.63 -4.19 -17.53
C VAL A 107 -17.76 -3.37 -18.17
N ALA A 108 -19.02 -3.64 -17.80
CA ALA A 108 -20.17 -2.86 -18.26
C ALA A 108 -20.10 -1.40 -17.80
N GLN A 109 -19.73 -1.13 -16.53
CA GLN A 109 -19.51 0.23 -16.04
C GLN A 109 -18.39 0.93 -16.79
N ALA A 110 -17.27 0.24 -17.04
CA ALA A 110 -16.16 0.79 -17.81
C ALA A 110 -16.53 1.10 -19.27
N ALA A 111 -17.44 0.31 -19.85
CA ALA A 111 -17.93 0.47 -21.23
C ALA A 111 -19.11 1.45 -21.37
N GLY A 112 -19.65 1.99 -20.27
CA GLY A 112 -20.86 2.83 -20.31
C GLY A 112 -22.15 2.05 -20.59
N LEU A 113 -22.17 0.74 -20.30
CA LEU A 113 -23.30 -0.18 -20.53
C LEU A 113 -23.95 -0.64 -19.21
N ALA A 114 -23.75 0.11 -18.13
CA ALA A 114 -24.21 -0.28 -16.79
C ALA A 114 -25.72 -0.53 -16.70
N ASP A 115 -26.52 0.20 -17.49
CA ASP A 115 -27.99 0.10 -17.50
C ASP A 115 -28.52 -0.93 -18.52
N VAL A 116 -27.63 -1.55 -19.31
CA VAL A 116 -27.98 -2.44 -20.44
C VAL A 116 -27.65 -3.90 -20.12
N VAL A 117 -26.72 -4.14 -19.19
CA VAL A 117 -26.21 -5.47 -18.87
C VAL A 117 -26.26 -5.68 -17.37
N GLU A 118 -26.95 -6.75 -16.95
CA GLU A 118 -26.91 -7.19 -15.56
C GLU A 118 -25.47 -7.57 -15.14
N PRO A 119 -24.99 -7.15 -13.96
CA PRO A 119 -23.67 -7.53 -13.49
C PRO A 119 -23.52 -9.06 -13.44
N LEU A 120 -22.44 -9.57 -14.02
CA LEU A 120 -22.05 -10.97 -13.83
C LEU A 120 -21.84 -11.20 -12.32
N GLN A 121 -22.61 -12.13 -11.75
CA GLN A 121 -22.50 -12.55 -10.35
C GLN A 121 -21.25 -13.39 -10.11
#